data_AF-A0A2S7PGE9-F1
#
_entry.id   AF-A0A2S7PGE9-F1
#
_cell.length_a   1.000
_cell.length_b   1.000
_cell.length_c   1.000
_cell.angle_alpha   90.00
_cell.angle_beta   90.00
_cell.angle_gamma   90.00
#
_symmetry.space_group_name_H-M   'P 1'
#
loop_
_entity.id
_entity.type
_entity.pdbx_description
1 polymer ?
#
loop_
_entity_poly.entity_id
_entity_poly.type
_entity_poly.pdbx_seq_one_letter_code
_entity_poly.pdbx_strand_id
1 'polypeptide(L)'
;MNLNVRSHNNSTNTTTVKRPSVRSSYTMPTTLQKVRKQIAKKKGGQLGAMHDGSRNMRRLRAAGGRDDKLDRLAASKKRQNQPLLERAHYFQEAVRNNGVQPLEIDAIHSLIKTFVHQHDEELSELKKERRPGRPASTREDLLKIKIAADEKEYEKGFYLPDLTDIDTVMALDRWEDSAWAYLSTLKWAPEKISNMISIRTFTRSAPRVAARLSKTSILRSTAVAARPAPLLQSAFLPSRTQCASAFSTSSVRAKSATPESDAELVEKIASEIEMEEEMKAENEVPTSVKDYLDNCPFEIVDTPGQEEVVLTRTFGDEKIHISFSIADINSLDPESDYQDPAMADEGDLDANPEQNNPSEADDVAPGEEADQSFPARVNIIIEKPNRGALAVETVADEGNIVIDNVYYYSDASFAYAKTPEKAHQRQQLYVGPPFGNLDEDLQVLLERYLDERGVNQALAIFVPDYIDMKEQKEYLRWLQNVKSFIEA
;
A
#
# COMPACT_ATOMS: atom_id res chain seq x y z
N MET A 1 -67.32 68.06 26.83
CA MET A 1 -66.14 68.89 26.59
C MET A 1 -65.00 68.32 27.40
N ASN A 2 -64.00 67.72 26.76
CA ASN A 2 -62.64 67.63 27.29
C ASN A 2 -61.72 67.20 26.16
N LEU A 3 -60.87 68.14 25.77
CA LEU A 3 -59.77 68.02 24.82
C LEU A 3 -58.72 67.09 25.43
N ASN A 4 -58.49 65.95 24.79
CA ASN A 4 -57.43 65.04 25.19
C ASN A 4 -56.14 65.42 24.44
N VAL A 5 -55.14 65.82 25.21
CA VAL A 5 -53.82 66.23 24.72
C VAL A 5 -52.97 64.99 24.45
N ARG A 6 -52.39 65.01 23.26
CA ARG A 6 -51.38 64.12 22.67
C ARG A 6 -50.26 63.73 23.65
N SER A 7 -50.08 62.43 23.88
CA SER A 7 -48.81 61.84 24.33
C SER A 7 -48.25 60.99 23.19
N HIS A 8 -47.04 61.33 22.73
CA HIS A 8 -46.32 60.61 21.68
C HIS A 8 -45.54 59.45 22.31
N ASN A 9 -46.04 58.23 22.16
CA ASN A 9 -45.22 57.02 22.35
C ASN A 9 -44.56 56.68 21.02
N ASN A 10 -43.27 56.98 20.91
CA ASN A 10 -42.41 56.59 19.80
C ASN A 10 -41.96 55.13 20.05
N SER A 11 -42.71 54.17 19.55
CA SER A 11 -42.32 52.76 19.58
C SER A 11 -41.28 52.52 18.49
N THR A 12 -40.01 52.40 18.86
CA THR A 12 -38.93 52.02 17.96
C THR A 12 -39.13 50.56 17.54
N ASN A 13 -39.79 50.36 16.40
CA ASN A 13 -39.81 49.09 15.69
C ASN A 13 -38.36 48.71 15.33
N THR A 14 -37.76 47.82 16.12
CA THR A 14 -36.54 47.11 15.73
C THR A 14 -36.91 46.11 14.64
N THR A 15 -36.90 46.58 13.40
CA THR A 15 -36.91 45.72 12.21
C THR A 15 -35.69 44.82 12.29
N THR A 16 -35.90 43.59 12.75
CA THR A 16 -34.92 42.52 12.64
C THR A 16 -34.77 42.24 11.15
N VAL A 17 -33.79 42.90 10.53
CA VAL A 17 -33.33 42.57 9.18
C VAL A 17 -32.79 41.15 9.28
N LYS A 18 -33.62 40.16 8.93
CA LYS A 18 -33.15 38.80 8.64
C LYS A 18 -32.08 38.97 7.57
N ARG A 19 -30.82 38.84 7.97
CA ARG A 19 -29.70 38.71 7.03
C ARG A 19 -30.07 37.57 6.08
N PRO A 20 -30.04 37.77 4.75
CA PRO A 20 -30.27 36.67 3.84
C PRO A 20 -29.24 35.59 4.15
N SER A 21 -29.70 34.35 4.33
CA SER A 21 -28.85 33.17 4.38
C SER A 21 -28.08 33.10 3.06
N VAL A 22 -26.84 33.59 3.07
CA VAL A 22 -25.91 33.46 1.96
C VAL A 22 -25.13 32.17 2.23
N ARG A 23 -25.53 31.12 1.52
CA ARG A 23 -24.69 30.10 0.85
C ARG A 23 -25.54 28.83 0.67
N SER A 24 -26.40 28.83 -0.34
CA SER A 24 -26.58 27.60 -1.10
C SER A 24 -25.26 27.42 -1.86
N SER A 25 -24.39 26.56 -1.34
CA SER A 25 -23.17 26.17 -2.07
C SER A 25 -23.64 25.58 -3.39
N TYR A 26 -23.26 26.24 -4.50
CA TYR A 26 -23.53 25.72 -5.83
C TYR A 26 -22.67 24.47 -6.02
N THR A 27 -23.18 23.33 -5.56
CA THR A 27 -22.54 22.04 -5.79
C THR A 27 -22.76 21.69 -7.26
N MET A 28 -21.65 21.45 -7.97
CA MET A 28 -21.72 21.08 -9.37
C MET A 28 -22.52 19.77 -9.49
N PRO A 29 -23.52 19.70 -10.39
CA PRO A 29 -24.33 18.50 -10.50
C PRO A 29 -23.48 17.33 -10.96
N THR A 30 -23.64 16.19 -10.28
CA THR A 30 -22.87 14.97 -10.53
C THR A 30 -23.13 14.42 -11.93
N THR A 31 -22.28 13.51 -12.42
CA THR A 31 -22.45 12.97 -13.78
C THR A 31 -23.76 12.18 -13.90
N LEU A 32 -24.14 11.44 -12.86
CA LEU A 32 -25.43 10.76 -12.74
C LEU A 32 -26.60 11.75 -12.77
N GLN A 33 -26.51 12.86 -12.03
CA GLN A 33 -27.57 13.88 -12.02
C GLN A 33 -27.76 14.52 -13.40
N LYS A 34 -26.67 14.80 -14.12
CA LYS A 34 -26.71 15.30 -15.50
C LYS A 34 -27.37 14.30 -16.45
N VAL A 35 -26.99 13.02 -16.37
CA VAL A 35 -27.54 11.95 -17.22
C VAL A 35 -29.02 11.70 -16.89
N ARG A 36 -29.40 11.66 -15.60
CA ARG A 36 -30.81 11.59 -15.16
C ARG A 36 -31.63 12.73 -15.73
N LYS A 37 -31.14 13.97 -15.65
CA LYS A 37 -31.83 15.16 -16.20
C LYS A 37 -32.00 15.08 -17.72
N GLN A 38 -30.99 14.59 -18.44
CA GLN A 38 -31.07 14.40 -19.90
C GLN A 38 -32.09 13.32 -20.29
N ILE A 39 -32.13 12.19 -19.56
CA ILE A 39 -33.08 11.11 -19.82
C ILE A 39 -34.50 11.55 -19.47
N ALA A 40 -34.69 12.22 -18.33
CA ALA A 40 -35.98 12.78 -17.91
C ALA A 40 -36.52 13.78 -18.94
N LYS A 41 -35.67 14.66 -19.48
CA LYS A 41 -36.05 15.61 -20.53
C LYS A 41 -36.52 14.92 -21.82
N LYS A 42 -35.95 13.77 -22.17
CA LYS A 42 -36.30 13.01 -23.38
C LYS A 42 -37.53 12.10 -23.21
N LYS A 43 -37.82 11.63 -21.98
CA LYS A 43 -38.94 10.72 -21.66
C LYS A 43 -40.10 11.38 -20.92
N GLY A 44 -40.19 12.71 -20.91
CA GLY A 44 -41.29 13.41 -20.24
C GLY A 44 -41.34 13.20 -18.72
N GLY A 45 -40.20 12.97 -18.07
CA GLY A 45 -40.09 12.86 -16.61
C GLY A 45 -40.18 11.44 -16.02
N GLN A 46 -40.52 10.40 -16.80
CA GLN A 46 -40.58 9.03 -16.28
C GLN A 46 -39.21 8.31 -16.33
N LEU A 47 -38.54 8.26 -15.16
CA LEU A 47 -37.28 7.54 -14.94
C LEU A 47 -37.46 6.08 -14.49
N GLY A 48 -38.59 5.73 -13.86
CA GLY A 48 -38.82 4.40 -13.28
C GLY A 48 -39.26 3.29 -14.25
N ALA A 49 -39.69 3.65 -15.47
CA ALA A 49 -40.16 2.68 -16.47
C ALA A 49 -39.07 2.39 -17.52
N MET A 50 -37.96 1.78 -17.10
CA MET A 50 -36.83 1.47 -17.98
C MET A 50 -36.43 0.01 -17.81
N HIS A 51 -36.35 -0.72 -18.92
CA HIS A 51 -35.86 -2.10 -18.92
C HIS A 51 -34.37 -2.13 -18.55
N ASP A 52 -33.95 -3.15 -17.82
CA ASP A 52 -32.62 -3.24 -17.22
C ASP A 52 -31.49 -3.24 -18.26
N GLY A 53 -31.63 -4.00 -19.35
CA GLY A 53 -30.69 -4.00 -20.48
C GLY A 53 -30.74 -2.77 -21.42
N SER A 54 -31.61 -1.77 -21.15
CA SER A 54 -31.82 -0.64 -22.07
C SER A 54 -30.58 0.27 -22.15
N ARG A 55 -30.37 0.90 -23.32
CA ARG A 55 -29.23 1.83 -23.55
C ARG A 55 -29.16 2.96 -22.52
N ASN A 56 -30.32 3.44 -22.05
CA ASN A 56 -30.37 4.51 -21.06
C ASN A 56 -30.11 4.00 -19.64
N MET A 57 -30.49 2.75 -19.31
CA MET A 57 -30.13 2.13 -18.03
C MET A 57 -28.61 1.93 -17.94
N ARG A 58 -27.98 1.43 -19.01
CA ARG A 58 -26.51 1.33 -19.11
C ARG A 58 -25.81 2.68 -18.94
N ARG A 59 -26.36 3.76 -19.52
CA ARG A 59 -25.84 5.11 -19.33
C ARG A 59 -25.97 5.61 -17.88
N LEU A 60 -27.06 5.25 -17.19
CA LEU A 60 -27.24 5.60 -15.78
C LEU A 60 -26.27 4.84 -14.88
N ARG A 61 -26.10 3.52 -15.09
CA ARG A 61 -25.12 2.71 -14.35
C ARG A 61 -23.70 3.22 -14.55
N ALA A 62 -23.31 3.47 -15.81
CA ALA A 62 -21.98 4.03 -16.10
C ALA A 62 -21.77 5.44 -15.51
N ALA A 63 -22.83 6.25 -15.37
CA ALA A 63 -22.73 7.55 -14.71
C ALA A 63 -22.65 7.42 -13.19
N GLY A 64 -23.37 6.47 -12.59
CA GLY A 64 -23.24 6.11 -11.17
C GLY A 64 -21.83 5.64 -10.84
N GLY A 65 -21.31 4.64 -11.57
CA GLY A 65 -19.96 4.12 -11.32
C GLY A 65 -18.86 5.16 -11.48
N ARG A 66 -19.02 6.17 -12.36
CA ARG A 66 -18.08 7.29 -12.44
C ARG A 66 -18.14 8.21 -11.22
N ASP A 67 -19.35 8.53 -10.75
CA ASP A 67 -19.52 9.34 -9.54
C ASP A 67 -18.96 8.57 -8.32
N ASP A 68 -19.25 7.26 -8.19
CA ASP A 68 -18.73 6.41 -7.12
C ASP A 68 -17.18 6.35 -7.14
N LYS A 69 -16.56 6.22 -8.33
CA LYS A 69 -15.09 6.27 -8.47
C LYS A 69 -14.52 7.62 -8.02
N LEU A 70 -15.19 8.73 -8.37
CA LEU A 70 -14.78 10.06 -7.93
C LEU A 70 -14.92 10.23 -6.41
N ASP A 71 -15.99 9.70 -5.82
CA ASP A 71 -16.21 9.76 -4.38
C ASP A 71 -15.21 8.90 -3.60
N ARG A 72 -14.87 7.69 -4.10
CA ARG A 72 -13.79 6.86 -3.54
C ARG A 72 -12.44 7.56 -3.60
N LEU A 73 -12.10 8.17 -4.74
CA LEU A 73 -10.85 8.94 -4.88
C LEU A 73 -10.82 10.16 -3.96
N ALA A 74 -11.95 10.86 -3.80
CA ALA A 74 -12.06 12.00 -2.88
C ALA A 74 -11.93 11.56 -1.41
N ALA A 75 -12.56 10.45 -1.03
CA ALA A 75 -12.46 9.86 0.30
C ALA A 75 -11.03 9.40 0.61
N SER A 76 -10.36 8.73 -0.35
CA SER A 76 -8.96 8.32 -0.23
C SER A 76 -8.04 9.53 -0.01
N LYS A 77 -8.16 10.59 -0.83
CA LYS A 77 -7.43 11.84 -0.64
C LYS A 77 -7.73 12.50 0.70
N LYS A 78 -8.98 12.47 1.17
CA LYS A 78 -9.35 12.99 2.49
C LYS A 78 -8.64 12.22 3.60
N ARG A 79 -8.64 10.89 3.54
CA ARG A 79 -7.92 10.02 4.51
C ARG A 79 -6.42 10.30 4.52
N GLN A 80 -5.80 10.45 3.35
CA GLN A 80 -4.36 10.78 3.23
C GLN A 80 -4.03 12.16 3.80
N ASN A 81 -4.90 13.16 3.60
CA ASN A 81 -4.66 14.52 4.07
C ASN A 81 -5.09 14.76 5.53
N GLN A 82 -5.87 13.84 6.11
CA GLN A 82 -6.41 13.95 7.47
C GLN A 82 -5.33 14.21 8.54
N PRO A 83 -4.16 13.53 8.56
CA PRO A 83 -3.13 13.77 9.58
C PRO A 83 -2.55 15.19 9.48
N LEU A 84 -2.41 15.72 8.27
CA LEU A 84 -1.88 17.05 8.03
C LEU A 84 -2.91 18.15 8.40
N LEU A 85 -4.21 17.85 8.27
CA LEU A 85 -5.28 18.73 8.73
C LEU A 85 -5.32 18.83 10.27
N GLU A 86 -5.28 17.69 10.96
CA GLU A 86 -5.23 17.62 12.43
C GLU A 86 -4.00 18.36 12.97
N ARG A 87 -2.85 18.14 12.33
CA ARG A 87 -1.60 18.87 12.61
C ARG A 87 -1.76 20.38 12.41
N ALA A 88 -2.27 20.82 11.26
CA ALA A 88 -2.46 22.23 10.97
C ALA A 88 -3.40 22.91 11.99
N HIS A 89 -4.45 22.21 12.42
CA HIS A 89 -5.37 22.70 13.46
C HIS A 89 -4.64 22.93 14.79
N TYR A 90 -3.83 21.97 15.23
CA TYR A 90 -3.04 22.10 16.46
C TYR A 90 -2.10 23.32 16.43
N PHE A 91 -1.35 23.49 15.34
CA PHE A 91 -0.44 24.65 15.23
C PHE A 91 -1.18 25.97 15.03
N GLN A 92 -2.35 25.97 14.40
CA GLN A 92 -3.20 27.14 14.28
C GLN A 92 -3.66 27.64 15.66
N GLU A 93 -4.11 26.72 16.54
CA GLU A 93 -4.47 27.07 17.91
C GLU A 93 -3.28 27.64 18.69
N ALA A 94 -2.10 27.04 18.54
CA ALA A 94 -0.88 27.54 19.17
C ALA A 94 -0.51 28.96 18.70
N VAL A 95 -0.64 29.24 17.40
CA VAL A 95 -0.44 30.57 16.81
C VAL A 95 -1.46 31.59 17.32
N ARG A 96 -2.74 31.21 17.40
CA ARG A 96 -3.80 32.07 17.93
C ARG A 96 -3.56 32.42 19.41
N ASN A 97 -3.11 31.46 20.20
CA ASN A 97 -2.73 31.67 21.60
C ASN A 97 -1.52 32.61 21.73
N ASN A 98 -0.62 32.64 20.74
CA ASN A 98 0.50 33.57 20.67
C ASN A 98 0.13 34.93 20.03
N GLY A 99 -1.16 35.22 19.82
CA GLY A 99 -1.63 36.48 19.25
C GLY A 99 -1.31 36.66 17.76
N VAL A 100 -1.23 35.56 17.00
CA VAL A 100 -0.96 35.54 15.54
C VAL A 100 0.35 36.24 15.19
N GLN A 101 1.40 35.92 15.95
CA GLN A 101 2.77 36.36 15.69
C GLN A 101 3.66 35.18 15.30
N PRO A 102 4.72 35.42 14.50
CA PRO A 102 5.69 34.39 14.17
C PRO A 102 6.28 33.78 15.43
N LEU A 103 6.40 32.46 15.43
CA LEU A 103 6.95 31.71 16.55
C LEU A 103 8.47 31.61 16.44
N GLU A 104 9.14 31.72 17.58
CA GLU A 104 10.57 31.42 17.66
C GLU A 104 10.79 29.90 17.56
N ILE A 105 11.93 29.49 16.98
CA ILE A 105 12.26 28.08 16.72
C ILE A 105 12.17 27.23 17.99
N ASP A 106 12.60 27.74 19.13
CA ASP A 106 12.53 27.03 20.41
C ASP A 106 11.09 26.77 20.86
N ALA A 107 10.19 27.74 20.62
CA ALA A 107 8.76 27.58 20.90
C ALA A 107 8.15 26.53 19.95
N ILE A 108 8.51 26.55 18.66
CA ILE A 108 8.06 25.55 17.67
C ILE A 108 8.49 24.15 18.10
N HIS A 109 9.75 23.96 18.50
CA HIS A 109 10.24 22.66 18.99
C HIS A 109 9.48 22.16 20.23
N SER A 110 9.14 23.06 21.17
CA SER A 110 8.35 22.70 22.35
C SER A 110 6.94 22.24 21.99
N LEU A 111 6.31 22.88 21.00
CA LEU A 111 4.99 22.52 20.48
C LEU A 111 5.03 21.17 19.75
N ILE A 112 6.04 20.95 18.89
CA ILE A 112 6.22 19.66 18.20
C ILE A 112 6.37 18.54 19.22
N LYS A 113 7.18 18.72 20.26
CA LYS A 113 7.36 17.71 21.31
C LYS A 113 6.04 17.41 22.04
N THR A 114 5.23 18.43 22.29
CA THR A 114 3.92 18.27 22.94
C THR A 114 2.95 17.51 22.04
N PHE A 115 2.96 17.80 20.73
CA PHE A 115 2.13 17.11 19.73
C PHE A 115 2.48 15.62 19.62
N VAL A 116 3.77 15.29 19.47
CA VAL A 116 4.23 13.88 19.32
C VAL A 116 3.83 13.03 20.52
N HIS A 117 3.85 13.60 21.73
CA HIS A 117 3.52 12.88 22.97
C HIS A 117 2.05 13.01 23.39
N GLN A 118 1.16 13.58 22.58
CA GLN A 118 -0.24 13.84 22.96
C GLN A 118 -1.05 12.56 23.24
N HIS A 119 -0.64 11.43 22.65
CA HIS A 119 -1.34 10.15 22.76
C HIS A 119 -0.72 9.19 23.80
N ASP A 120 0.41 9.56 24.42
CA ASP A 120 1.12 8.68 25.35
C ASP A 120 0.34 8.41 26.64
N GLU A 121 -0.38 9.41 27.14
CA GLU A 121 -1.20 9.29 28.35
C GLU A 121 -2.38 8.34 28.10
N GLU A 122 -3.11 8.54 27.00
CA GLU A 122 -4.23 7.69 26.58
C GLU A 122 -3.79 6.23 26.36
N LEU A 123 -2.65 6.02 25.70
CA LEU A 123 -2.08 4.68 25.53
C LEU A 123 -1.74 4.04 26.88
N SER A 124 -1.27 4.83 27.85
CA SER A 124 -0.96 4.36 29.20
C SER A 124 -2.21 3.94 29.96
N GLU A 125 -3.32 4.65 29.78
CA GLU A 125 -4.61 4.35 30.41
C GLU A 125 -5.20 3.06 29.86
N LEU A 126 -5.25 2.92 28.53
CA LEU A 126 -5.72 1.69 27.88
C LEU A 126 -4.90 0.46 28.31
N LYS A 127 -3.58 0.63 28.45
CA LYS A 127 -2.70 -0.43 28.97
C LYS A 127 -2.97 -0.79 30.43
N LYS A 128 -3.36 0.18 31.27
CA LYS A 128 -3.71 -0.05 32.69
C LYS A 128 -5.07 -0.71 32.83
N GLU A 129 -6.05 -0.31 32.01
CA GLU A 129 -7.39 -0.90 31.97
C GLU A 129 -7.36 -2.35 31.46
N ARG A 130 -6.41 -2.66 30.58
CA ARG A 130 -6.21 -4.00 30.05
C ARG A 130 -5.72 -4.96 31.13
N ARG A 131 -6.48 -6.05 31.32
CA ARG A 131 -6.05 -7.17 32.17
C ARG A 131 -4.81 -7.85 31.56
N PRO A 132 -3.82 -8.27 32.37
CA PRO A 132 -2.63 -8.94 31.87
C PRO A 132 -3.00 -10.21 31.11
N GLY A 133 -2.45 -10.37 29.90
CA GLY A 133 -2.66 -11.55 29.04
C GLY A 133 -3.75 -11.42 27.96
N ARG A 134 -4.58 -10.35 27.96
CA ARG A 134 -5.52 -10.08 26.85
C ARG A 134 -4.77 -9.42 25.66
N PRO A 135 -5.07 -9.74 24.40
CA PRO A 135 -4.56 -8.97 23.26
C PRO A 135 -4.92 -7.49 23.37
N ALA A 136 -4.15 -6.64 22.68
CA ALA A 136 -4.40 -5.21 22.63
C ALA A 136 -5.75 -4.92 21.93
N SER A 137 -6.39 -3.82 22.31
CA SER A 137 -7.61 -3.35 21.65
C SER A 137 -7.25 -2.68 20.32
N THR A 138 -8.17 -2.69 19.34
CA THR A 138 -8.02 -1.95 18.07
C THR A 138 -7.63 -0.49 18.32
N ARG A 139 -8.24 0.17 19.31
CA ARG A 139 -7.89 1.55 19.70
C ARG A 139 -6.44 1.65 20.21
N GLU A 140 -6.00 0.69 21.01
CA GLU A 140 -4.62 0.65 21.54
C GLU A 140 -3.61 0.47 20.39
N ASP A 141 -3.90 -0.39 19.43
CA ASP A 141 -3.01 -0.64 18.30
C ASP A 141 -2.98 0.53 17.32
N LEU A 142 -4.11 1.18 17.04
CA LEU A 142 -4.16 2.41 16.26
C LEU A 142 -3.34 3.54 16.91
N LEU A 143 -3.42 3.70 18.25
CA LEU A 143 -2.62 4.71 18.96
C LEU A 143 -1.12 4.39 18.89
N LYS A 144 -0.73 3.12 19.03
CA LYS A 144 0.68 2.71 18.85
C LYS A 144 1.20 3.05 17.45
N ILE A 145 0.41 2.79 16.42
CA ILE A 145 0.78 3.08 15.03
C ILE A 145 0.97 4.60 14.85
N LYS A 146 0.05 5.42 15.38
CA LYS A 146 0.15 6.89 15.34
C LYS A 146 1.40 7.41 16.05
N ILE A 147 1.61 7.00 17.30
CA ILE A 147 2.78 7.41 18.09
C ILE A 147 4.08 7.01 17.38
N ALA A 148 4.18 5.78 16.89
CA ALA A 148 5.37 5.32 16.18
C ALA A 148 5.61 6.07 14.86
N ALA A 149 4.55 6.53 14.18
CA ALA A 149 4.68 7.37 12.99
C ALA A 149 5.17 8.78 13.34
N ASP A 150 4.59 9.40 14.37
CA ASP A 150 4.97 10.74 14.83
C ASP A 150 6.40 10.77 15.38
N GLU A 151 6.82 9.76 16.13
CA GLU A 151 8.20 9.61 16.61
C GLU A 151 9.20 9.47 15.45
N LYS A 152 8.88 8.68 14.43
CA LYS A 152 9.72 8.53 13.22
C LYS A 152 9.83 9.84 12.44
N GLU A 153 8.75 10.62 12.35
CA GLU A 153 8.78 11.94 11.72
C GLU A 153 9.62 12.92 12.54
N TYR A 154 9.48 12.91 13.87
CA TYR A 154 10.25 13.72 14.79
C TYR A 154 11.76 13.51 14.62
N GLU A 155 12.22 12.26 14.47
CA GLU A 155 13.63 11.93 14.25
C GLU A 155 14.17 12.41 12.90
N LYS A 156 13.37 12.34 11.84
CA LYS A 156 13.79 12.68 10.47
C LYS A 156 13.70 14.18 10.17
N GLY A 157 12.79 14.88 10.85
CA GLY A 157 12.43 16.27 10.61
C GLY A 157 10.91 16.36 10.44
N PHE A 158 10.26 17.05 11.36
CA PHE A 158 8.80 17.09 11.46
C PHE A 158 8.24 18.05 10.41
N TYR A 159 7.30 17.58 9.57
CA TYR A 159 6.78 18.36 8.45
C TYR A 159 5.61 19.25 8.87
N LEU A 160 5.78 20.58 8.84
CA LEU A 160 4.72 21.52 9.23
C LEU A 160 4.76 22.82 8.40
N PRO A 161 3.71 23.66 8.46
CA PRO A 161 3.75 25.00 7.87
C PRO A 161 4.86 25.84 8.49
N ASP A 162 5.51 26.71 7.70
CA ASP A 162 6.57 27.58 8.19
C ASP A 162 6.01 28.65 9.16
N LEU A 163 6.09 28.38 10.47
CA LEU A 163 5.57 29.27 11.52
C LEU A 163 6.52 30.43 11.86
N THR A 164 7.70 30.48 11.23
CA THR A 164 8.65 31.60 11.40
C THR A 164 8.32 32.77 10.47
N ASP A 165 7.57 32.50 9.41
CA ASP A 165 7.15 33.49 8.43
C ASP A 165 5.78 34.07 8.77
N ILE A 166 5.70 35.40 8.79
CA ILE A 166 4.48 36.13 9.13
C ILE A 166 3.36 35.87 8.11
N ASP A 167 3.70 35.76 6.82
CA ASP A 167 2.72 35.58 5.76
C ASP A 167 2.04 34.21 5.88
N THR A 168 2.83 33.18 6.20
CA THR A 168 2.34 31.82 6.44
C THR A 168 1.49 31.74 7.71
N VAL A 169 1.89 32.42 8.79
CA VAL A 169 1.11 32.52 10.05
C VAL A 169 -0.24 33.20 9.83
N MET A 170 -0.27 34.32 9.11
CA MET A 170 -1.52 35.03 8.81
C MET A 170 -2.44 34.22 7.89
N ALA A 171 -1.88 33.48 6.94
CA ALA A 171 -2.64 32.61 6.06
C ALA A 171 -3.19 31.41 6.84
N LEU A 172 -2.41 30.81 7.75
CA LEU A 172 -2.87 29.74 8.63
C LEU A 172 -3.99 30.21 9.58
N ASP A 173 -3.95 31.44 10.10
CA ASP A 173 -5.03 31.96 10.95
C ASP A 173 -6.37 32.14 10.20
N ARG A 174 -6.31 32.56 8.92
CA ARG A 174 -7.47 32.73 8.03
C ARG A 174 -8.08 31.42 7.55
N TRP A 175 -7.40 30.30 7.77
CA TRP A 175 -7.87 28.98 7.37
C TRP A 175 -8.96 28.50 8.33
N GLU A 176 -10.23 28.66 7.95
CA GLU A 176 -11.39 28.27 8.79
C GLU A 176 -12.03 26.95 8.33
N ASP A 177 -11.88 26.61 7.05
CA ASP A 177 -12.51 25.43 6.45
C ASP A 177 -11.53 24.25 6.51
N SER A 178 -11.97 23.04 6.89
CA SER A 178 -11.15 21.79 6.85
C SER A 178 -10.73 21.34 5.43
N ALA A 179 -10.62 22.29 4.50
CA ALA A 179 -10.25 22.10 3.12
C ALA A 179 -8.72 22.11 2.97
N TRP A 180 -8.18 20.95 2.60
CA TRP A 180 -6.77 20.76 2.25
C TRP A 180 -6.30 21.69 1.11
N ALA A 181 -7.19 22.01 0.16
CA ALA A 181 -6.86 22.87 -0.98
C ALA A 181 -6.24 24.22 -0.56
N TYR A 182 -6.71 24.81 0.54
CA TYR A 182 -6.14 26.06 1.05
C TYR A 182 -4.78 25.83 1.71
N LEU A 183 -4.65 24.82 2.58
CA LEU A 183 -3.40 24.48 3.25
C LEU A 183 -2.27 24.13 2.28
N SER A 184 -2.59 23.51 1.14
CA SER A 184 -1.61 23.17 0.12
C SER A 184 -0.91 24.38 -0.51
N THR A 185 -1.48 25.59 -0.34
CA THR A 185 -0.87 26.85 -0.83
C THR A 185 0.13 27.44 0.15
N LEU A 186 0.12 26.99 1.42
CA LEU A 186 1.06 27.45 2.43
C LEU A 186 2.45 26.89 2.16
N LYS A 187 3.48 27.55 2.70
CA LYS A 187 4.84 27.03 2.68
C LYS A 187 4.99 25.98 3.78
N TRP A 188 5.19 24.73 3.39
CA TRP A 188 5.47 23.63 4.31
C TRP A 188 6.95 23.27 4.23
N ALA A 189 7.58 23.01 5.37
CA ALA A 189 8.98 22.63 5.45
C ALA A 189 9.20 21.58 6.56
N PRO A 190 10.14 20.64 6.36
CA PRO A 190 10.58 19.77 7.45
C PRO A 190 11.46 20.56 8.42
N GLU A 191 10.99 20.72 9.65
CA GLU A 191 11.75 21.36 10.71
C GLU A 191 12.67 20.32 11.38
N LYS A 192 13.98 20.55 11.29
CA LYS A 192 14.98 19.66 11.88
C LYS A 192 15.23 20.04 13.32
N ILE A 193 14.82 19.16 14.21
CA ILE A 193 15.03 19.34 15.65
C ILE A 193 16.49 19.02 15.94
N SER A 194 17.31 20.06 16.01
CA SER A 194 18.69 19.99 16.43
C SER A 194 18.74 19.48 17.87
N ASN A 195 18.94 18.18 18.05
CA ASN A 195 19.27 17.61 19.34
C ASN A 195 20.57 18.25 19.87
N MET A 196 20.44 19.24 20.76
CA MET A 196 21.49 19.64 21.69
C MET A 196 21.67 18.57 22.77
N ILE A 197 21.85 17.31 22.36
CA ILE A 197 22.40 16.22 23.16
C ILE A 197 23.41 15.50 22.28
N SER A 198 24.56 16.17 22.10
CA SER A 198 25.77 15.58 21.57
C SER A 198 26.35 14.63 22.63
N ILE A 199 26.00 13.35 22.58
CA ILE A 199 26.82 12.28 23.17
C ILE A 199 27.63 11.67 22.02
N ARG A 200 28.65 12.41 21.57
CA ARG A 200 29.77 11.85 20.83
C ARG A 200 30.91 11.62 21.81
N THR A 201 30.94 10.44 22.42
CA THR A 201 32.16 9.87 23.01
C THR A 201 32.46 8.55 22.32
N PHE A 202 32.98 8.63 21.09
CA PHE A 202 33.75 7.54 20.51
C PHE A 202 35.14 7.53 21.18
N THR A 203 35.23 6.92 22.35
CA THR A 203 36.52 6.48 22.89
C THR A 203 36.86 5.12 22.32
N ARG A 204 37.81 5.10 21.38
CA ARG A 204 38.58 3.90 21.04
C ARG A 204 39.22 3.36 22.32
N SER A 205 38.77 2.20 22.76
CA SER A 205 39.41 1.42 23.82
C SER A 205 39.22 -0.06 23.54
N ALA A 206 40.25 -0.67 22.96
CA ALA A 206 40.33 -2.12 22.77
C ALA A 206 40.68 -2.80 24.11
N PRO A 207 39.89 -3.77 24.61
CA PRO A 207 40.36 -4.63 25.67
C PRO A 207 41.17 -5.78 25.05
N ARG A 208 42.49 -5.77 25.26
CA ARG A 208 43.28 -7.00 25.28
C ARG A 208 42.94 -7.77 26.55
N VAL A 209 42.05 -8.75 26.47
CA VAL A 209 41.96 -9.82 27.45
C VAL A 209 41.74 -11.13 26.71
N ALA A 210 42.81 -11.89 26.52
CA ALA A 210 42.75 -13.27 26.05
C ALA A 210 42.37 -14.17 27.23
N ALA A 211 41.13 -14.66 27.23
CA ALA A 211 40.71 -15.72 28.15
C ALA A 211 41.32 -17.05 27.68
N ARG A 212 42.20 -17.58 28.53
CA ARG A 212 42.64 -18.98 28.52
C ARG A 212 41.43 -19.89 28.70
N LEU A 213 41.19 -20.81 27.78
CA LEU A 213 40.57 -22.09 28.11
C LEU A 213 41.26 -23.23 27.34
N SER A 214 41.65 -24.20 28.13
CA SER A 214 42.37 -25.42 27.80
C SER A 214 41.44 -26.42 27.11
N LYS A 215 41.86 -27.00 25.98
CA LYS A 215 41.50 -28.37 25.61
C LYS A 215 42.73 -29.06 25.00
N THR A 216 43.05 -30.20 25.60
CA THR A 216 43.89 -31.29 25.09
C THR A 216 43.24 -31.84 23.78
N SER A 217 43.89 -32.53 22.84
CA SER A 217 44.92 -33.56 22.95
C SER A 217 45.52 -33.95 21.57
N ILE A 218 46.80 -34.36 21.59
CA ILE A 218 47.47 -35.44 20.80
C ILE A 218 47.77 -35.19 19.32
N LEU A 219 49.08 -35.20 18.97
CA LEU A 219 49.69 -36.29 18.20
C LEU A 219 51.23 -36.16 18.06
N ARG A 220 51.90 -37.29 18.29
CA ARG A 220 53.17 -37.81 17.73
C ARG A 220 54.38 -38.01 18.66
N SER A 221 54.90 -39.21 18.46
CA SER A 221 55.92 -40.02 19.12
C SER A 221 57.34 -39.81 18.57
N THR A 222 58.29 -40.56 19.18
CA THR A 222 59.74 -40.76 18.87
C THR A 222 60.66 -39.77 19.61
N ALA A 223 61.82 -40.10 20.20
CA ALA A 223 62.61 -41.33 20.39
C ALA A 223 63.61 -41.08 21.56
N VAL A 224 63.86 -42.06 22.45
CA VAL A 224 65.14 -42.81 22.66
C VAL A 224 66.24 -42.16 23.56
N ALA A 225 66.77 -43.02 24.47
CA ALA A 225 68.04 -42.98 25.22
C ALA A 225 68.12 -42.07 26.47
N ALA A 226 68.72 -42.41 27.63
CA ALA A 226 69.43 -43.59 28.15
C ALA A 226 69.55 -43.53 29.71
N ARG A 227 69.44 -44.69 30.38
CA ARG A 227 70.18 -45.29 31.55
C ARG A 227 70.90 -44.39 32.62
N PRO A 228 71.27 -44.93 33.82
CA PRO A 228 70.54 -45.86 34.73
C PRO A 228 70.74 -45.61 36.27
N ALA A 229 70.03 -46.42 37.07
CA ALA A 229 70.44 -47.05 38.36
C ALA A 229 70.15 -46.31 39.71
N PRO A 230 70.19 -47.02 40.87
CA PRO A 230 69.01 -47.70 41.44
C PRO A 230 68.80 -47.43 42.96
N LEU A 231 67.69 -47.92 43.53
CA LEU A 231 67.64 -48.88 44.66
C LEU A 231 66.37 -48.80 45.53
N LEU A 232 65.81 -50.00 45.73
CA LEU A 232 65.22 -50.56 46.95
C LEU A 232 63.78 -50.22 47.41
N GLN A 233 63.04 -51.33 47.44
CA GLN A 233 62.18 -51.84 48.52
C GLN A 233 60.70 -51.47 48.58
N SER A 234 59.93 -52.54 48.39
CA SER A 234 58.57 -52.79 48.83
C SER A 234 58.43 -52.73 50.36
N ALA A 235 57.30 -52.21 50.86
CA ALA A 235 56.22 -53.04 51.43
C ALA A 235 55.11 -52.18 52.06
N PHE A 236 53.92 -52.80 52.09
CA PHE A 236 52.73 -52.53 52.92
C PHE A 236 51.54 -51.72 52.32
N LEU A 237 50.42 -52.45 52.24
CA LEU A 237 49.00 -52.08 52.06
C LEU A 237 48.44 -51.36 53.32
N PRO A 238 47.14 -50.96 53.42
CA PRO A 238 46.03 -50.83 52.44
C PRO A 238 45.25 -49.49 52.54
N SER A 239 44.32 -49.19 51.61
CA SER A 239 42.91 -48.86 51.95
C SER A 239 42.05 -48.61 50.71
N ARG A 240 40.76 -48.92 50.86
CA ARG A 240 39.67 -48.92 49.87
C ARG A 240 39.58 -47.64 49.02
N THR A 241 39.19 -47.80 47.75
CA THR A 241 38.21 -46.91 47.10
C THR A 241 37.60 -47.57 45.86
N GLN A 242 36.28 -47.77 45.95
CA GLN A 242 35.22 -47.52 44.96
C GLN A 242 35.31 -48.09 43.53
N CYS A 243 34.23 -48.79 43.19
CA CYS A 243 33.89 -49.34 41.88
C CYS A 243 33.96 -48.28 40.77
N ALA A 244 34.77 -48.52 39.74
CA ALA A 244 34.68 -47.77 38.49
C ALA A 244 33.65 -48.47 37.57
N SER A 245 32.55 -47.78 37.26
CA SER A 245 31.62 -48.18 36.19
C SER A 245 32.35 -48.12 34.84
N ALA A 246 32.41 -49.25 34.14
CA ALA A 246 32.92 -49.31 32.78
C ALA A 246 31.90 -48.66 31.83
N PHE A 247 32.18 -47.45 31.35
CA PHE A 247 31.43 -46.85 30.25
C PHE A 247 31.89 -47.48 28.93
N SER A 248 31.05 -48.37 28.41
CA SER A 248 31.12 -48.87 27.04
C SER A 248 30.68 -47.76 26.09
N THR A 249 31.62 -47.14 25.37
CA THR A 249 31.29 -46.23 24.26
C THR A 249 31.11 -47.04 23.00
N SER A 250 29.95 -47.68 22.86
CA SER A 250 29.49 -48.12 21.54
C SER A 250 29.16 -46.87 20.75
N SER A 251 29.93 -46.60 19.70
CA SER A 251 29.63 -45.57 18.71
C SER A 251 28.34 -45.95 18.00
N VAL A 252 27.21 -45.41 18.47
CA VAL A 252 25.99 -45.36 17.68
C VAL A 252 26.33 -44.51 16.46
N ARG A 253 26.51 -45.19 15.35
CA ARG A 253 26.46 -44.64 14.01
C ARG A 253 25.13 -43.90 13.90
N ALA A 254 25.14 -42.59 14.10
CA ALA A 254 24.02 -41.72 13.78
C ALA A 254 23.73 -41.90 12.30
N LYS A 255 22.76 -42.76 11.99
CA LYS A 255 22.01 -42.65 10.75
C LYS A 255 21.26 -41.32 10.88
N SER A 256 21.54 -40.41 9.96
CA SER A 256 20.72 -39.27 9.56
C SER A 256 19.32 -39.26 10.20
N ALA A 257 19.17 -38.58 11.32
CA ALA A 257 17.89 -38.01 11.67
C ALA A 257 17.88 -36.65 10.97
N THR A 258 17.07 -36.51 9.94
CA THR A 258 16.61 -35.19 9.49
C THR A 258 16.13 -34.45 10.74
N PRO A 259 16.51 -33.18 10.95
CA PRO A 259 16.00 -32.43 12.08
C PRO A 259 14.46 -32.43 11.99
N GLU A 260 13.78 -32.59 13.12
CA GLU A 260 12.31 -32.74 13.22
C GLU A 260 11.56 -31.64 12.46
N SER A 261 12.13 -30.42 12.46
CA SER A 261 11.63 -29.26 11.72
C SER A 261 11.52 -29.47 10.21
N ASP A 262 12.45 -30.20 9.60
CA ASP A 262 12.51 -30.37 8.15
C ASP A 262 11.44 -31.38 7.72
N ALA A 263 11.20 -32.40 8.54
CA ALA A 263 10.13 -33.37 8.32
C ALA A 263 8.74 -32.74 8.45
N GLU A 264 8.53 -31.94 9.50
CA GLU A 264 7.27 -31.18 9.70
C GLU A 264 7.01 -30.20 8.53
N LEU A 265 8.05 -29.49 8.08
CA LEU A 265 7.94 -28.54 6.98
C LEU A 265 7.64 -29.23 5.64
N VAL A 266 8.31 -30.36 5.35
CA VAL A 266 8.04 -31.16 4.14
C VAL A 266 6.61 -31.71 4.14
N GLU A 267 6.12 -32.21 5.28
CA GLU A 267 4.73 -32.69 5.41
C GLU A 267 3.74 -31.54 5.18
N LYS A 268 3.98 -30.36 5.75
CA LYS A 268 3.11 -29.21 5.54
C LYS A 268 3.12 -28.76 4.08
N ILE A 269 4.28 -28.66 3.43
CA ILE A 269 4.37 -28.32 2.00
C ILE A 269 3.69 -29.38 1.13
N ALA A 270 3.82 -30.67 1.46
CA ALA A 270 3.14 -31.74 0.75
C ALA A 270 1.62 -31.63 0.87
N SER A 271 1.09 -31.31 2.06
CA SER A 271 -0.34 -31.06 2.25
C SER A 271 -0.82 -29.84 1.47
N GLU A 272 0.02 -28.80 1.36
CA GLU A 272 -0.31 -27.60 0.58
C GLU A 272 -0.40 -27.91 -0.91
N ILE A 273 0.57 -28.64 -1.46
CA ILE A 273 0.56 -29.09 -2.87
C ILE A 273 -0.70 -29.91 -3.16
N GLU A 274 -1.08 -30.82 -2.26
CA GLU A 274 -2.27 -31.65 -2.44
C GLU A 274 -3.56 -30.82 -2.46
N MET A 275 -3.72 -29.88 -1.52
CA MET A 275 -4.88 -28.97 -1.50
C MET A 275 -4.95 -28.12 -2.77
N GLU A 276 -3.83 -27.56 -3.21
CA GLU A 276 -3.76 -26.73 -4.42
C GLU A 276 -4.00 -27.52 -5.71
N GLU A 277 -3.57 -28.78 -5.77
CA GLU A 277 -3.85 -29.68 -6.89
C GLU A 277 -5.32 -30.12 -6.95
N GLU A 278 -5.96 -30.32 -5.78
CA GLU A 278 -7.39 -30.60 -5.67
C GLU A 278 -8.22 -29.39 -6.11
N MET A 279 -7.88 -28.19 -5.64
CA MET A 279 -8.54 -26.94 -6.04
C MET A 279 -8.36 -26.63 -7.54
N LYS A 280 -7.18 -26.93 -8.10
CA LYS A 280 -6.91 -26.78 -9.53
C LYS A 280 -7.76 -27.72 -10.39
N ALA A 281 -8.13 -28.89 -9.88
CA ALA A 281 -9.02 -29.81 -10.60
C ALA A 281 -10.46 -29.29 -10.67
N GLU A 282 -10.84 -28.42 -9.74
CA GLU A 282 -12.15 -27.76 -9.69
C GLU A 282 -12.18 -26.44 -10.50
N ASN A 283 -11.06 -25.71 -10.53
CA ASN A 283 -10.92 -24.47 -11.29
C ASN A 283 -10.53 -24.74 -12.75
N GLU A 284 -11.52 -24.87 -13.64
CA GLU A 284 -11.28 -24.89 -15.07
C GLU A 284 -10.60 -23.60 -15.54
N VAL A 285 -9.62 -23.70 -16.46
CA VAL A 285 -8.98 -22.53 -17.09
C VAL A 285 -10.07 -21.54 -17.54
N PRO A 286 -9.99 -20.26 -17.15
CA PRO A 286 -11.02 -19.27 -17.43
C PRO A 286 -11.43 -19.28 -18.90
N THR A 287 -12.74 -19.19 -19.15
CA THR A 287 -13.30 -19.20 -20.52
C THR A 287 -12.73 -18.04 -21.34
N SER A 288 -12.51 -16.88 -20.71
CA SER A 288 -11.84 -15.72 -21.28
C SER A 288 -10.44 -16.05 -21.84
N VAL A 289 -9.63 -16.80 -21.09
CA VAL A 289 -8.29 -17.21 -21.51
C VAL A 289 -8.37 -18.19 -22.67
N LYS A 290 -9.27 -19.17 -22.64
CA LYS A 290 -9.48 -20.12 -23.76
C LYS A 290 -9.92 -19.39 -25.02
N ASP A 291 -10.94 -18.55 -24.91
CA ASP A 291 -11.51 -17.78 -26.02
C ASP A 291 -10.49 -16.79 -26.61
N TYR A 292 -9.67 -16.17 -25.75
CA TYR A 292 -8.60 -15.31 -26.21
C TYR A 292 -7.51 -16.12 -26.91
N LEU A 293 -7.03 -17.23 -26.34
CA LEU A 293 -6.01 -18.08 -26.95
C LEU A 293 -6.42 -18.60 -28.33
N ASP A 294 -7.68 -18.98 -28.51
CA ASP A 294 -8.21 -19.49 -29.78
C ASP A 294 -8.32 -18.41 -30.85
N ASN A 295 -8.54 -17.15 -30.45
CA ASN A 295 -8.70 -16.00 -31.35
C ASN A 295 -7.48 -15.05 -31.34
N CYS A 296 -6.41 -15.41 -30.62
CA CYS A 296 -5.30 -14.51 -30.32
C CYS A 296 -4.48 -14.26 -31.59
N PRO A 297 -4.20 -13.00 -31.94
CA PRO A 297 -3.30 -12.71 -33.04
C PRO A 297 -1.82 -12.67 -32.64
N PHE A 298 -1.50 -12.93 -31.36
CA PHE A 298 -0.14 -12.90 -30.80
C PHE A 298 0.36 -14.30 -30.46
N GLU A 299 1.66 -14.53 -30.67
CA GLU A 299 2.37 -15.70 -30.16
C GLU A 299 2.81 -15.44 -28.72
N ILE A 300 2.38 -16.32 -27.81
CA ILE A 300 2.67 -16.21 -26.38
C ILE A 300 3.94 -17.02 -26.07
N VAL A 301 4.95 -16.32 -25.54
CA VAL A 301 6.19 -16.90 -25.05
C VAL A 301 6.12 -16.87 -23.53
N ASP A 302 5.75 -18.01 -22.95
CA ASP A 302 5.71 -18.25 -21.52
C ASP A 302 6.84 -19.23 -21.15
N THR A 303 7.86 -18.72 -20.45
CA THR A 303 8.94 -19.55 -19.90
C THR A 303 8.68 -19.84 -18.43
N PRO A 304 8.62 -21.13 -18.02
CA PRO A 304 8.34 -21.46 -16.65
C PRO A 304 9.47 -20.97 -15.75
N GLY A 305 9.14 -20.35 -14.61
CA GLY A 305 10.07 -19.84 -13.61
C GLY A 305 10.56 -18.41 -13.89
N GLN A 306 10.02 -17.78 -14.92
CA GLN A 306 10.10 -16.34 -15.12
C GLN A 306 8.72 -15.74 -14.91
N GLU A 307 8.69 -14.59 -14.24
CA GLU A 307 7.45 -13.85 -13.98
C GLU A 307 6.95 -13.08 -15.21
N GLU A 308 7.87 -12.73 -16.13
CA GLU A 308 7.58 -11.98 -17.35
C GLU A 308 6.97 -12.90 -18.43
N VAL A 309 5.80 -12.53 -18.93
CA VAL A 309 5.15 -13.16 -20.08
C VAL A 309 5.27 -12.23 -21.28
N VAL A 310 5.62 -12.77 -22.43
CA VAL A 310 5.86 -11.98 -23.64
C VAL A 310 4.92 -12.43 -24.76
N LEU A 311 4.21 -11.48 -25.36
CA LEU A 311 3.38 -11.68 -26.53
C LEU A 311 4.04 -10.99 -27.72
N THR A 312 4.24 -11.74 -28.81
CA THR A 312 4.87 -11.19 -30.01
C THR A 312 3.96 -11.32 -31.22
N ARG A 313 3.96 -10.28 -32.06
CA ARG A 313 3.21 -10.27 -33.32
C ARG A 313 3.90 -9.39 -34.34
N THR A 314 3.75 -9.75 -35.61
CA THR A 314 4.08 -8.90 -36.74
C THR A 314 2.81 -8.28 -37.33
N PHE A 315 2.78 -6.96 -37.49
CA PHE A 315 1.66 -6.23 -38.09
C PHE A 315 2.19 -5.38 -39.26
N GLY A 316 2.04 -5.90 -40.48
CA GLY A 316 2.67 -5.31 -41.66
C GLY A 316 4.20 -5.33 -41.54
N ASP A 317 4.81 -4.14 -41.56
CA ASP A 317 6.26 -3.96 -41.39
C ASP A 317 6.65 -3.72 -39.91
N GLU A 318 5.71 -3.78 -38.98
CA GLU A 318 5.93 -3.44 -37.57
C GLU A 318 6.01 -4.70 -36.71
N LYS A 319 6.96 -4.74 -35.78
CA LYS A 319 7.07 -5.80 -34.78
C LYS A 319 6.50 -5.29 -33.46
N ILE A 320 5.47 -5.97 -32.97
CA ILE A 320 4.80 -5.66 -31.72
C ILE A 320 5.27 -6.67 -30.68
N HIS A 321 5.71 -6.17 -29.55
CA HIS A 321 6.15 -6.93 -28.39
C HIS A 321 5.43 -6.39 -27.17
N ILE A 322 4.60 -7.22 -26.55
CA ILE A 322 3.84 -6.87 -25.36
C ILE A 322 4.41 -7.70 -24.22
N SER A 323 4.76 -7.07 -23.11
CA SER A 323 5.19 -7.78 -21.90
C SER A 323 4.41 -7.33 -20.67
N PHE A 324 4.08 -8.28 -19.82
CA PHE A 324 3.48 -8.05 -18.50
C PHE A 324 4.10 -9.02 -17.49
N SER A 325 4.06 -8.66 -16.20
CA SER A 325 4.68 -9.44 -15.12
C SER A 325 3.63 -9.87 -14.09
N ILE A 326 3.81 -11.07 -13.53
CA ILE A 326 2.97 -11.54 -12.41
C ILE A 326 3.14 -10.68 -11.16
N ALA A 327 4.33 -10.09 -10.95
CA ALA A 327 4.61 -9.25 -9.78
C ALA A 327 3.71 -8.01 -9.67
N ASP A 328 3.05 -7.60 -10.75
CA ASP A 328 2.21 -6.41 -10.75
C ASP A 328 0.94 -6.58 -9.89
N ILE A 329 0.34 -7.78 -9.84
CA ILE A 329 -0.81 -8.08 -8.97
C ILE A 329 -0.43 -8.05 -7.49
N ASN A 330 0.76 -8.60 -7.15
CA ASN A 330 1.26 -8.64 -5.77
C ASN A 330 1.71 -7.27 -5.20
N SER A 331 1.78 -6.23 -6.04
CA SER A 331 2.28 -4.91 -5.63
C SER A 331 1.21 -3.98 -5.05
N LEU A 332 -0.08 -4.37 -5.12
CA LEU A 332 -1.16 -3.69 -4.43
C LEU A 332 -1.40 -4.37 -3.08
N ASP A 333 -1.06 -3.65 -2.02
CA ASP A 333 -1.25 -4.03 -0.63
C ASP A 333 -2.70 -4.43 -0.32
N PRO A 334 -2.98 -5.72 0.01
CA PRO A 334 -4.31 -6.17 0.42
C PRO A 334 -4.79 -5.55 1.74
N GLU A 335 -3.93 -4.85 2.50
CA GLU A 335 -4.34 -4.21 3.77
C GLU A 335 -5.36 -3.07 3.60
N SER A 336 -5.62 -2.57 2.39
CA SER A 336 -6.67 -1.56 2.19
C SER A 336 -8.09 -2.11 2.40
N ASP A 337 -8.29 -3.42 2.20
CA ASP A 337 -9.61 -4.04 2.12
C ASP A 337 -10.06 -4.74 3.42
N TYR A 338 -9.18 -4.86 4.42
CA TYR A 338 -9.56 -5.32 5.77
C TYR A 338 -10.27 -4.24 6.61
N GLN A 339 -10.63 -3.09 6.02
CA GLN A 339 -11.58 -2.15 6.64
C GLN A 339 -13.00 -2.65 6.42
N ASP A 340 -13.38 -3.63 7.24
CA ASP A 340 -14.73 -4.18 7.38
C ASP A 340 -15.80 -3.06 7.34
N PRO A 341 -16.72 -3.06 6.35
CA PRO A 341 -17.83 -2.11 6.27
C PRO A 341 -18.78 -2.15 7.47
N ALA A 342 -18.74 -3.22 8.29
CA ALA A 342 -19.50 -3.29 9.55
C ALA A 342 -19.03 -2.26 10.60
N MET A 343 -17.88 -1.60 10.37
CA MET A 343 -17.34 -0.55 11.25
C MET A 343 -17.90 0.85 10.97
N ALA A 344 -18.91 0.99 10.09
CA ALA A 344 -19.52 2.28 9.77
C ALA A 344 -20.67 2.71 10.70
N ASP A 345 -21.23 1.83 11.54
CA ASP A 345 -22.49 2.10 12.27
C ASP A 345 -22.33 2.53 13.74
N GLU A 346 -21.14 2.46 14.33
CA GLU A 346 -20.94 2.76 15.77
C GLU A 346 -20.13 4.05 16.00
N GLY A 347 -20.40 5.08 15.20
CA GLY A 347 -19.65 6.36 15.23
C GLY A 347 -20.48 7.64 15.36
N ASP A 348 -21.81 7.58 15.33
CA ASP A 348 -22.64 8.79 15.37
C ASP A 348 -23.91 8.60 16.22
N LEU A 349 -23.71 8.31 17.51
CA LEU A 349 -24.75 8.36 18.53
C LEU A 349 -24.59 9.62 19.38
N ASP A 350 -24.74 10.80 18.76
CA ASP A 350 -25.12 12.01 19.50
C ASP A 350 -25.81 13.06 18.61
N ALA A 351 -27.01 12.72 18.12
CA ALA A 351 -27.94 13.73 17.59
C ALA A 351 -29.42 13.30 17.72
N ASN A 352 -30.07 13.77 18.79
CA ASN A 352 -31.51 14.08 18.91
C ASN A 352 -32.54 12.92 18.72
N PRO A 353 -33.22 12.44 19.79
CA PRO A 353 -34.16 11.33 19.70
C PRO A 353 -35.58 11.81 19.38
N GLU A 354 -35.91 12.05 18.11
CA GLU A 354 -37.32 12.25 17.72
C GLU A 354 -37.56 12.01 16.22
N GLN A 355 -37.50 10.74 15.79
CA GLN A 355 -38.34 10.15 14.73
C GLN A 355 -37.91 8.69 14.46
N ASN A 356 -38.39 7.78 15.29
CA ASN A 356 -38.31 6.33 15.05
C ASN A 356 -39.42 5.93 14.07
N ASN A 357 -39.05 5.56 12.85
CA ASN A 357 -39.87 4.74 11.95
C ASN A 357 -39.07 3.45 11.68
N PRO A 358 -39.39 2.32 12.30
CA PRO A 358 -38.66 1.07 12.09
C PRO A 358 -39.34 0.25 11.00
N SER A 359 -38.80 0.27 9.78
CA SER A 359 -39.09 -0.77 8.78
C SER A 359 -37.97 -0.79 7.74
N GLU A 360 -37.52 -1.99 7.40
CA GLU A 360 -36.48 -2.35 6.41
C GLU A 360 -35.07 -2.51 6.99
N ALA A 361 -34.94 -3.45 7.94
CA ALA A 361 -33.77 -4.32 7.95
C ALA A 361 -33.97 -5.34 6.82
N ASP A 362 -33.43 -5.04 5.64
CA ASP A 362 -33.41 -5.97 4.51
C ASP A 362 -32.16 -6.84 4.62
N ASP A 363 -32.41 -8.15 4.69
CA ASP A 363 -31.44 -9.24 4.59
C ASP A 363 -30.60 -9.09 3.31
N VAL A 364 -29.37 -8.60 3.43
CA VAL A 364 -28.37 -8.76 2.37
C VAL A 364 -27.75 -10.14 2.53
N ALA A 365 -28.25 -11.09 1.74
CA ALA A 365 -27.64 -12.40 1.56
C ALA A 365 -26.16 -12.25 1.14
N PRO A 366 -25.25 -13.12 1.62
CA PRO A 366 -23.87 -13.15 1.13
C PRO A 366 -23.90 -13.73 -0.29
N GLY A 367 -23.85 -12.86 -1.28
CA GLY A 367 -23.96 -13.25 -2.68
C GLY A 367 -23.17 -12.29 -3.56
N GLU A 368 -22.18 -12.86 -4.23
CA GLU A 368 -21.27 -12.27 -5.22
C GLU A 368 -20.13 -11.46 -4.62
N GLU A 369 -19.03 -12.17 -4.31
CA GLU A 369 -17.68 -11.61 -4.36
C GLU A 369 -17.59 -10.83 -5.68
N ALA A 370 -17.53 -9.49 -5.59
CA ALA A 370 -17.29 -8.69 -6.77
C ALA A 370 -15.90 -9.10 -7.27
N ASP A 371 -15.81 -9.68 -8.48
CA ASP A 371 -14.56 -9.98 -9.17
C ASP A 371 -13.74 -8.68 -9.26
N GLN A 372 -12.88 -8.45 -8.26
CA GLN A 372 -12.03 -7.27 -8.20
C GLN A 372 -10.91 -7.49 -9.22
N SER A 373 -11.10 -7.04 -10.46
CA SER A 373 -10.04 -7.05 -11.48
C SER A 373 -8.91 -6.15 -11.03
N PHE A 374 -7.73 -6.71 -10.77
CA PHE A 374 -6.55 -5.94 -10.38
C PHE A 374 -5.96 -5.20 -11.58
N PRO A 375 -5.52 -3.93 -11.42
CA PRO A 375 -4.87 -3.20 -12.49
C PRO A 375 -3.50 -3.81 -12.79
N ALA A 376 -3.31 -4.34 -14.00
CA ALA A 376 -2.07 -4.98 -14.42
C ALA A 376 -1.27 -4.07 -15.36
N ARG A 377 0.04 -3.90 -15.11
CA ARG A 377 0.89 -3.10 -16.01
C ARG A 377 1.26 -3.90 -17.25
N VAL A 378 1.10 -3.28 -18.40
CA VAL A 378 1.37 -3.86 -19.71
C VAL A 378 2.28 -2.92 -20.49
N ASN A 379 3.47 -3.41 -20.83
CA ASN A 379 4.45 -2.69 -21.62
C ASN A 379 4.35 -3.10 -23.09
N ILE A 380 4.11 -2.15 -23.98
CA ILE A 380 3.94 -2.40 -25.41
C ILE A 380 5.07 -1.73 -26.17
N ILE A 381 5.82 -2.50 -26.94
CA ILE A 381 6.91 -2.02 -27.79
C ILE A 381 6.53 -2.27 -29.25
N ILE A 382 6.52 -1.20 -30.04
CA ILE A 382 6.26 -1.23 -31.47
C ILE A 382 7.52 -0.78 -32.20
N GLU A 383 8.21 -1.75 -32.78
CA GLU A 383 9.45 -1.53 -33.52
C GLU A 383 9.15 -1.44 -35.02
N LYS A 384 9.74 -0.44 -35.69
CA LYS A 384 9.67 -0.30 -37.15
C LYS A 384 11.08 -0.39 -37.75
N PRO A 385 11.25 -1.08 -38.90
CA PRO A 385 12.55 -1.22 -39.52
C PRO A 385 13.11 0.17 -39.86
N ASN A 386 14.31 0.45 -39.34
CA ASN A 386 15.06 1.69 -39.55
C ASN A 386 14.39 2.99 -39.06
N ARG A 387 13.33 2.91 -38.23
CA ARG A 387 12.66 4.11 -37.67
C ARG A 387 12.53 4.10 -36.14
N GLY A 388 13.32 3.25 -35.48
CA GLY A 388 13.33 3.13 -34.02
C GLY A 388 12.18 2.31 -33.47
N ALA A 389 11.89 2.52 -32.18
CA ALA A 389 10.85 1.82 -31.44
C ALA A 389 10.03 2.80 -30.59
N LEU A 390 8.71 2.58 -30.57
CA LEU A 390 7.77 3.24 -29.69
C LEU A 390 7.48 2.30 -28.51
N ALA A 391 7.83 2.70 -27.29
CA ALA A 391 7.45 1.97 -26.08
C ALA A 391 6.29 2.72 -25.41
N VAL A 392 5.20 2.02 -25.14
CA VAL A 392 4.01 2.55 -24.49
C VAL A 392 3.81 1.79 -23.19
N GLU A 393 3.81 2.52 -22.08
CA GLU A 393 3.45 1.98 -20.78
C GLU A 393 1.95 2.15 -20.60
N THR A 394 1.28 1.03 -20.34
CA THR A 394 -0.18 0.99 -20.18
C THR A 394 -0.57 0.20 -18.93
N VAL A 395 -1.77 0.44 -18.45
CA VAL A 395 -2.40 -0.31 -17.36
C VAL A 395 -3.69 -0.92 -17.88
N ALA A 396 -3.83 -2.24 -17.76
CA ALA A 396 -5.08 -2.94 -17.98
C ALA A 396 -5.92 -2.85 -16.70
N ASP A 397 -7.02 -2.10 -16.72
CA ASP A 397 -7.90 -1.85 -15.58
C ASP A 397 -9.37 -1.99 -16.00
N GLU A 398 -10.13 -2.83 -15.28
CA GLU A 398 -11.57 -3.07 -15.52
C GLU A 398 -11.91 -3.37 -17.00
N GLY A 399 -11.05 -4.12 -17.70
CA GLY A 399 -11.22 -4.44 -19.13
C GLY A 399 -10.95 -3.27 -20.09
N ASN A 400 -10.25 -2.23 -19.66
CA ASN A 400 -9.77 -1.14 -20.50
C ASN A 400 -8.24 -1.04 -20.47
N ILE A 401 -7.63 -0.60 -21.56
CA ILE A 401 -6.20 -0.25 -21.59
C ILE A 401 -6.08 1.26 -21.41
N VAL A 402 -5.46 1.69 -20.32
CA VAL A 402 -5.15 3.09 -20.01
C VAL A 402 -3.69 3.37 -20.35
N ILE A 403 -3.41 4.42 -21.10
CA ILE A 403 -2.04 4.81 -21.46
C ILE A 403 -1.48 5.76 -20.38
N ASP A 404 -0.37 5.37 -19.76
CA ASP A 404 0.33 6.21 -18.78
C ASP A 404 1.42 7.04 -19.44
N ASN A 405 2.32 6.38 -20.18
CA ASN A 405 3.47 7.02 -20.80
C ASN A 405 3.73 6.49 -22.21
N VAL A 406 4.27 7.37 -23.05
CA VAL A 406 4.65 7.06 -24.43
C VAL A 406 6.08 7.53 -24.65
N TYR A 407 6.93 6.60 -25.02
CA TYR A 407 8.36 6.80 -25.20
C TYR A 407 8.77 6.49 -26.63
N TYR A 408 9.53 7.39 -27.24
CA TYR A 408 10.15 7.15 -28.53
C TYR A 408 11.66 6.97 -28.39
N TYR A 409 12.17 5.85 -28.91
CA TYR A 409 13.59 5.55 -28.99
C TYR A 409 14.03 5.49 -30.44
N SER A 410 15.08 6.23 -30.78
CA SER A 410 15.70 6.18 -32.12
C SER A 410 16.38 4.84 -32.39
N ASP A 411 16.97 4.22 -31.37
CA ASP A 411 17.51 2.86 -31.42
C ASP A 411 16.58 1.91 -30.65
N ALA A 412 16.09 0.88 -31.34
CA ALA A 412 15.18 -0.12 -30.79
C ALA A 412 15.80 -0.86 -29.59
N SER A 413 17.12 -0.92 -29.50
CA SER A 413 17.85 -1.58 -28.41
C SER A 413 17.53 -1.02 -27.02
N PHE A 414 17.17 0.27 -26.92
CA PHE A 414 16.81 0.90 -25.64
C PHE A 414 15.41 0.51 -25.15
N ALA A 415 14.49 0.17 -26.07
CA ALA A 415 13.16 -0.30 -25.70
C ALA A 415 13.24 -1.67 -24.99
N TYR A 416 14.10 -2.58 -25.48
CA TYR A 416 14.30 -3.93 -24.92
C TYR A 416 15.40 -4.01 -23.83
N ALA A 417 15.74 -2.90 -23.18
CA ALA A 417 16.87 -2.84 -22.27
C ALA A 417 16.66 -3.68 -20.98
N LYS A 418 17.12 -4.94 -20.99
CA LYS A 418 17.15 -5.81 -19.79
C LYS A 418 18.42 -5.63 -18.94
N THR A 419 19.50 -5.11 -19.52
CA THR A 419 20.77 -4.89 -18.82
C THR A 419 20.77 -3.57 -18.04
N PRO A 420 21.38 -3.51 -16.84
CA PRO A 420 21.37 -2.30 -16.00
C PRO A 420 22.04 -1.10 -16.68
N GLU A 421 23.09 -1.31 -17.48
CA GLU A 421 23.78 -0.25 -18.20
C GLU A 421 22.87 0.43 -19.23
N LYS A 422 22.15 -0.36 -20.04
CA LYS A 422 21.19 0.17 -21.02
C LYS A 422 19.98 0.81 -20.36
N ALA A 423 19.51 0.27 -19.23
CA ALA A 423 18.42 0.87 -18.47
C ALA A 423 18.81 2.25 -17.90
N HIS A 424 20.05 2.41 -17.46
CA HIS A 424 20.56 3.72 -17.03
C HIS A 424 20.71 4.69 -18.20
N GLN A 425 21.24 4.25 -19.33
CA GLN A 425 21.32 5.09 -20.54
C GLN A 425 19.94 5.54 -21.03
N ARG A 426 18.92 4.67 -20.90
CA ARG A 426 17.52 4.98 -21.20
C ARG A 426 16.99 6.17 -20.40
N GLN A 427 17.38 6.29 -19.13
CA GLN A 427 16.96 7.40 -18.25
C GLN A 427 17.60 8.75 -18.62
N GLN A 428 18.72 8.72 -19.33
CA GLN A 428 19.41 9.94 -19.79
C GLN A 428 18.80 10.52 -21.08
N LEU A 429 17.92 9.76 -21.75
CA LEU A 429 17.26 10.16 -22.97
C LEU A 429 15.95 10.90 -22.66
N TYR A 430 15.68 11.98 -23.41
CA TYR A 430 14.36 12.59 -23.40
C TYR A 430 13.41 11.73 -24.24
N VAL A 431 12.39 11.17 -23.60
CA VAL A 431 11.56 10.13 -24.21
C VAL A 431 10.13 10.57 -24.50
N GLY A 432 9.67 11.67 -23.89
CA GLY A 432 8.35 12.24 -24.14
C GLY A 432 7.83 13.05 -22.96
N PRO A 433 6.81 13.91 -23.15
CA PRO A 433 6.06 14.52 -22.07
C PRO A 433 5.14 13.48 -21.40
N PRO A 434 4.63 13.76 -20.19
CA PRO A 434 3.55 12.96 -19.59
C PRO A 434 2.34 12.88 -20.53
N PHE A 435 1.77 11.69 -20.71
CA PHE A 435 0.70 11.45 -21.69
C PHE A 435 -0.53 12.36 -21.45
N GLY A 436 -0.91 12.56 -20.19
CA GLY A 436 -2.04 13.41 -19.81
C GLY A 436 -1.88 14.91 -20.17
N ASN A 437 -0.67 15.36 -20.52
CA ASN A 437 -0.43 16.73 -20.97
C ASN A 437 -0.56 16.90 -22.50
N LEU A 438 -0.73 15.79 -23.25
CA LEU A 438 -0.97 15.84 -24.68
C LEU A 438 -2.38 16.33 -24.99
N ASP A 439 -2.58 16.85 -26.19
CA ASP A 439 -3.89 17.24 -26.70
C ASP A 439 -4.88 16.05 -26.70
N GLU A 440 -6.15 16.29 -26.34
CA GLU A 440 -7.17 15.24 -26.19
C GLU A 440 -7.38 14.45 -27.49
N ASP A 441 -7.40 15.13 -28.65
CA ASP A 441 -7.58 14.44 -29.94
C ASP A 441 -6.38 13.54 -30.26
N LEU A 442 -5.17 13.97 -29.88
CA LEU A 442 -3.96 13.16 -30.04
C LEU A 442 -3.98 11.91 -29.15
N GLN A 443 -4.48 12.03 -27.91
CA GLN A 443 -4.62 10.89 -27.01
C GLN A 443 -5.57 9.83 -27.60
N VAL A 444 -6.76 10.25 -28.08
CA VAL A 444 -7.75 9.36 -28.71
C VAL A 444 -7.19 8.69 -29.98
N LEU A 445 -6.42 9.43 -30.78
CA LEU A 445 -5.78 8.85 -31.98
C LEU A 445 -4.72 7.82 -31.61
N LEU A 446 -4.00 8.00 -30.50
CA LEU A 446 -3.01 7.02 -30.05
C LEU A 446 -3.66 5.75 -29.50
N GLU A 447 -4.75 5.87 -28.74
CA GLU A 447 -5.55 4.73 -28.29
C GLU A 447 -6.06 3.91 -29.49
N ARG A 448 -6.64 4.60 -30.49
CA ARG A 448 -7.07 3.94 -31.73
C ARG A 448 -5.91 3.27 -32.48
N TYR A 449 -4.74 3.89 -32.51
CA TYR A 449 -3.55 3.33 -33.14
C TYR A 449 -3.13 2.00 -32.48
N LEU A 450 -3.27 1.88 -31.15
CA LEU A 450 -3.01 0.66 -30.40
C LEU A 450 -4.11 -0.40 -30.61
N ASP A 451 -5.38 0.02 -30.64
CA ASP A 451 -6.54 -0.86 -30.87
C ASP A 451 -6.43 -1.58 -32.24
N GLU A 452 -6.09 -0.85 -33.30
CA GLU A 452 -5.87 -1.43 -34.66
C GLU A 452 -4.74 -2.47 -34.70
N ARG A 453 -3.83 -2.46 -33.71
CA ARG A 453 -2.70 -3.40 -33.56
C ARG A 453 -3.01 -4.59 -32.65
N GLY A 454 -4.22 -4.65 -32.10
CA GLY A 454 -4.67 -5.73 -31.22
C GLY A 454 -4.45 -5.45 -29.72
N VAL A 455 -4.08 -4.24 -29.35
CA VAL A 455 -4.10 -3.78 -27.94
C VAL A 455 -5.49 -3.22 -27.68
N ASN A 456 -6.41 -4.11 -27.34
CA ASN A 456 -7.83 -3.82 -27.25
C ASN A 456 -8.42 -4.27 -25.90
N GLN A 457 -9.72 -4.09 -25.73
CA GLN A 457 -10.45 -4.55 -24.54
C GLN A 457 -10.29 -6.06 -24.29
N ALA A 458 -10.16 -6.89 -25.34
CA ALA A 458 -9.94 -8.33 -25.16
C ALA A 458 -8.59 -8.62 -24.50
N LEU A 459 -7.53 -7.89 -24.88
CA LEU A 459 -6.23 -7.98 -24.20
C LEU A 459 -6.34 -7.52 -22.74
N ALA A 460 -7.09 -6.45 -22.47
CA ALA A 460 -7.26 -5.92 -21.11
C ALA A 460 -7.94 -6.90 -20.15
N ILE A 461 -8.83 -7.74 -20.66
CA ILE A 461 -9.48 -8.81 -19.89
C ILE A 461 -8.56 -10.03 -19.79
N PHE A 462 -7.88 -10.39 -20.88
CA PHE A 462 -6.99 -11.55 -20.92
C PHE A 462 -5.80 -11.44 -19.95
N VAL A 463 -5.20 -10.25 -19.81
CA VAL A 463 -3.95 -10.09 -19.04
C VAL A 463 -4.13 -10.46 -17.56
N PRO A 464 -5.08 -9.88 -16.80
CA PRO A 464 -5.32 -10.28 -15.41
C PRO A 464 -5.60 -11.78 -15.27
N ASP A 465 -6.53 -12.33 -16.05
CA ASP A 465 -6.90 -13.75 -15.98
C ASP A 465 -5.71 -14.69 -16.30
N TYR A 466 -4.83 -14.28 -17.22
CA TYR A 466 -3.63 -15.05 -17.55
C TYR A 466 -2.59 -14.97 -16.43
N ILE A 467 -2.46 -13.82 -15.77
CA ILE A 467 -1.57 -13.66 -14.63
C ILE A 467 -1.99 -14.60 -13.50
N ASP A 468 -3.27 -14.61 -13.11
CA ASP A 468 -3.78 -15.49 -12.05
C ASP A 468 -3.52 -16.97 -12.38
N MET A 469 -3.79 -17.38 -13.62
CA MET A 469 -3.52 -18.75 -14.08
C MET A 469 -2.03 -19.10 -14.01
N LYS A 470 -1.13 -18.17 -14.38
CA LYS A 470 0.32 -18.42 -14.38
C LYS A 470 0.89 -18.37 -12.97
N GLU A 471 0.43 -17.47 -12.12
CA GLU A 471 0.80 -17.37 -10.71
C GLU A 471 0.54 -18.69 -9.98
N GLN A 472 -0.66 -19.25 -10.13
CA GLN A 472 -0.99 -20.54 -9.54
C GLN A 472 -0.04 -21.66 -10.00
N LYS A 473 0.38 -21.67 -11.27
CA LYS A 473 1.33 -22.66 -11.80
C LYS A 473 2.74 -22.47 -11.23
N GLU A 474 3.21 -21.23 -11.14
CA GLU A 474 4.53 -20.92 -10.60
C GLU A 474 4.58 -21.13 -9.08
N TYR A 475 3.49 -20.88 -8.36
CA TYR A 475 3.37 -21.17 -6.93
C TYR A 475 3.50 -22.67 -6.64
N LEU A 476 2.75 -23.52 -7.37
CA LEU A 476 2.89 -24.98 -7.28
C LEU A 476 4.33 -25.42 -7.59
N ARG A 477 4.93 -24.84 -8.63
CA ARG A 477 6.33 -25.15 -8.98
C ARG A 477 7.29 -24.72 -7.87
N TRP A 478 7.06 -23.56 -7.26
CA TRP A 478 7.87 -23.07 -6.14
C TRP A 478 7.75 -24.01 -4.94
N LEU A 479 6.54 -24.42 -4.55
CA LEU A 479 6.32 -25.41 -3.49
C LEU A 479 7.06 -26.72 -3.77
N GLN A 480 6.99 -27.24 -5.00
CA GLN A 480 7.72 -28.45 -5.41
C GLN A 480 9.24 -28.29 -5.33
N ASN A 481 9.78 -27.13 -5.77
CA ASN A 481 11.21 -26.84 -5.69
C ASN A 481 11.68 -26.71 -4.24
N VAL A 482 10.91 -26.03 -3.38
CA VAL A 482 11.22 -25.85 -1.96
C VAL A 482 11.16 -27.18 -1.22
N LYS A 483 10.13 -28.00 -1.48
CA LYS A 483 10.05 -29.38 -0.97
C LYS A 483 11.29 -30.19 -1.37
N SER A 484 11.63 -30.20 -2.66
CA SER A 484 12.79 -30.93 -3.18
C SER A 484 14.11 -30.44 -2.56
N PHE A 485 14.21 -29.15 -2.22
CA PHE A 485 15.39 -28.57 -1.58
C PHE A 485 15.52 -28.99 -0.11
N ILE A 486 14.41 -29.08 0.63
CA ILE A 486 14.41 -29.47 2.06
C ILE A 486 14.56 -30.98 2.22
N GLU A 487 14.06 -31.77 1.26
CA GLU A 487 14.23 -33.24 1.25
C GLU A 487 15.65 -33.70 0.89
N ALA A 488 16.44 -32.86 0.23
CA ALA A 488 17.79 -33.17 -0.26
C ALA A 488 18.86 -33.07 0.85
#